data_AF-A0A949ZM80-F1
#
_entry.id   AF-A0A949ZM80-F1
#
_cell.length_a   1.000
_cell.length_b   1.000
_cell.length_c   1.000
_cell.angle_alpha   90.00
_cell.angle_beta   90.00
_cell.angle_gamma   90.00
#
_symmetry.space_group_name_H-M   'P 1'
#
loop_
_entity.id
_entity.type
_entity.pdbx_description
1 polymer ?
#
loop_
_entity_poly.entity_id
_entity_poly.type
_entity_poly.pdbx_seq_one_letter_code
_entity_poly.pdbx_strand_id
1 'polypeptide(L)'
;MFHASTHLVQINVVVRDHRGHPVADLSKDDFTVIDRGKPEIVSFLSPVGPNPRLQQQRQALPPNTFSNEARYHSDTPGSVTLILLDNLNTLSSSSPQPYETTPFWVEDHALANAKHHLIEFLKGLDSANRIAIYGLNETLSVLCDFTCTRDQLVAAVTRYDPASKTRREAVEPGDFNTPVPGDFNPRMNADTRGMAALNNEARAQTTMASLSAIVAHMADIPGRKNLLWLTGNVPFAPQAIARILGR
;
A
#
# COMPACT_ATOMS: atom_id res chain seq x y z
N MET A 1 22.48 28.17 -17.93
CA MET A 1 22.13 26.74 -17.94
C MET A 1 20.65 26.62 -17.64
N PHE A 2 19.83 26.07 -18.54
CA PHE A 2 18.40 25.88 -18.31
C PHE A 2 18.14 24.41 -17.99
N HIS A 3 17.45 24.13 -16.88
CA HIS A 3 16.89 22.82 -16.57
C HIS A 3 15.37 22.92 -16.73
N ALA A 4 14.79 22.07 -17.55
CA ALA A 4 13.35 21.86 -17.62
C ALA A 4 13.04 20.51 -16.99
N SER A 5 12.34 20.50 -15.86
CA SER A 5 11.84 19.29 -15.22
C SER A 5 10.35 19.13 -15.53
N THR A 6 9.97 18.12 -16.30
CA THR A 6 8.58 17.71 -16.47
C THR A 6 8.22 16.71 -15.36
N HIS A 7 7.19 17.01 -14.57
CA HIS A 7 6.64 16.09 -13.58
C HIS A 7 5.38 15.49 -14.15
N LEU A 8 5.47 14.23 -14.59
CA LEU A 8 4.35 13.47 -15.09
C LEU A 8 3.77 12.62 -13.96
N VAL A 9 2.52 12.87 -13.59
CA VAL A 9 1.78 12.08 -12.60
C VAL A 9 0.80 11.18 -13.34
N GLN A 10 0.86 9.87 -13.06
CA GLN A 10 -0.05 8.91 -13.65
C GLN A 10 -1.07 8.42 -12.63
N ILE A 11 -2.35 8.49 -13.00
CA ILE A 11 -3.49 8.09 -12.19
C ILE A 11 -4.15 6.87 -12.83
N ASN A 12 -4.45 5.84 -12.05
CA ASN A 12 -5.25 4.69 -12.50
C ASN A 12 -6.72 4.95 -12.20
N VAL A 13 -7.59 4.73 -13.18
CA VAL A 13 -9.03 4.86 -13.02
C VAL A 13 -9.71 3.58 -13.50
N VAL A 14 -10.68 3.09 -12.74
CA VAL A 14 -11.57 1.99 -13.12
C VAL A 14 -12.97 2.56 -13.26
N VAL A 15 -13.52 2.53 -14.47
CA VAL A 15 -14.87 3.03 -14.75
C VAL A 15 -15.76 1.86 -15.10
N ARG A 16 -16.88 1.73 -14.37
CA ARG A 16 -17.89 0.71 -14.58
C ARG A 16 -19.25 1.35 -14.79
N ASP A 17 -20.08 0.73 -15.63
CA ASP A 17 -21.47 1.12 -15.81
C ASP A 17 -22.33 0.73 -14.59
N HIS A 18 -23.61 1.10 -14.61
CA HIS A 18 -24.58 0.77 -13.55
C HIS A 18 -24.81 -0.74 -13.36
N ARG A 19 -24.34 -1.58 -14.27
CA ARG A 19 -24.44 -3.05 -14.23
C ARG A 19 -23.10 -3.70 -13.83
N GLY A 20 -22.06 -2.89 -13.58
CA GLY A 20 -20.73 -3.34 -13.17
C GLY A 20 -19.78 -3.67 -14.33
N HIS A 21 -20.17 -3.46 -15.59
CA HIS A 21 -19.30 -3.73 -16.74
C HIS A 21 -18.29 -2.59 -16.97
N PRO A 22 -17.03 -2.89 -17.35
CA PRO A 22 -16.06 -1.86 -17.73
C PRO A 22 -16.55 -1.02 -18.92
N VAL A 23 -16.40 0.31 -18.82
CA VAL A 23 -16.66 1.25 -19.93
C VAL A 23 -15.39 1.34 -20.78
N ALA A 24 -15.48 1.00 -22.07
CA ALA A 24 -14.32 0.76 -22.93
C ALA A 24 -13.96 1.92 -23.89
N ASP A 25 -14.85 2.89 -24.05
CA ASP A 25 -14.81 3.95 -25.07
C ASP A 25 -14.51 5.34 -24.50
N LEU A 26 -13.92 5.40 -23.31
CA LEU A 26 -13.57 6.67 -22.67
C LEU A 26 -12.39 7.34 -23.36
N SER A 27 -12.55 8.64 -23.59
CA SER A 27 -11.54 9.56 -24.10
C SER A 27 -10.96 10.41 -22.96
N LYS A 28 -9.89 11.16 -23.23
CA LYS A 28 -9.31 12.09 -22.27
C LYS A 28 -10.31 13.18 -21.82
N ASP A 29 -11.24 13.55 -22.70
CA ASP A 29 -12.17 14.67 -22.50
C ASP A 29 -13.32 14.27 -21.56
N ASP A 30 -13.47 12.96 -21.28
CA ASP A 30 -14.41 12.42 -20.30
C ASP A 30 -13.89 12.52 -18.85
N PHE A 31 -12.66 13.02 -18.66
CA PHE A 31 -12.04 13.17 -17.35
C PHE A 31 -11.69 14.62 -17.04
N THR A 32 -11.99 15.04 -15.81
CA THR A 32 -11.46 16.28 -15.22
C THR A 32 -10.63 15.91 -14.00
N VAL A 33 -9.34 16.25 -14.02
CA VAL A 33 -8.44 16.09 -12.86
C VAL A 33 -8.27 17.44 -12.20
N ILE A 34 -8.34 17.49 -10.87
CA ILE A 34 -8.21 18.72 -10.09
C ILE A 34 -7.20 18.48 -8.97
N ASP A 35 -6.18 19.31 -8.86
CA ASP A 35 -5.26 19.35 -7.71
C ASP A 35 -5.44 20.66 -6.94
N ARG A 36 -5.77 20.57 -5.64
CA ARG A 36 -6.04 21.72 -4.75
C ARG A 36 -6.98 22.77 -5.36
N GLY A 37 -8.03 22.30 -6.05
CA GLY A 37 -9.03 23.16 -6.69
C GLY A 37 -8.61 23.75 -8.05
N LYS A 38 -7.43 23.40 -8.57
CA LYS A 38 -6.97 23.80 -9.91
C LYS A 38 -7.09 22.64 -10.90
N PRO A 39 -7.69 22.85 -12.08
CA PRO A 39 -7.72 21.82 -13.13
C PRO A 39 -6.30 21.46 -13.60
N GLU A 40 -6.04 20.16 -13.72
CA GLU A 40 -4.81 19.60 -14.23
C GLU A 40 -5.02 18.98 -15.62
N ILE A 41 -4.01 19.09 -16.49
CA ILE A 41 -4.11 18.65 -17.88
C ILE A 41 -3.87 17.14 -17.98
N VAL A 42 -4.85 16.42 -18.51
CA VAL A 42 -4.68 15.01 -18.90
C VAL A 42 -3.89 14.95 -20.21
N SER A 43 -2.58 14.68 -20.12
CA SER A 43 -1.68 14.68 -21.28
C SER A 43 -1.93 13.49 -22.22
N PHE A 44 -2.19 12.30 -21.66
CA PHE A 44 -2.50 11.10 -22.43
C PHE A 44 -3.36 10.14 -21.61
N LEU A 45 -4.17 9.34 -22.30
CA LEU A 45 -4.97 8.27 -21.73
C LEU A 45 -4.58 6.95 -22.41
N SER A 46 -4.33 5.91 -21.62
CA SER A 46 -3.97 4.58 -22.12
C SER A 46 -4.96 3.55 -21.59
N PRO A 47 -5.92 3.08 -22.43
CA PRO A 47 -6.86 2.04 -22.03
C PRO A 47 -6.09 0.74 -21.75
N VAL A 48 -6.25 0.18 -20.56
CA VAL A 48 -5.67 -1.11 -20.17
C VAL A 48 -6.75 -2.18 -20.34
N GLY A 49 -6.66 -2.96 -21.41
CA GLY A 49 -7.57 -4.07 -21.70
C GLY A 49 -7.09 -4.90 -22.90
N PRO A 50 -7.61 -6.10 -23.12
CA PRO A 50 -7.28 -6.91 -24.30
C PRO A 50 -7.79 -6.18 -25.55
N ASN A 51 -6.89 -5.47 -26.22
CA ASN A 51 -7.23 -4.63 -27.37
C ASN A 51 -6.76 -5.33 -28.66
N PRO A 52 -7.64 -6.03 -29.40
CA PRO A 52 -7.25 -6.76 -30.62
C PRO A 52 -6.80 -5.84 -31.76
N ARG A 53 -7.00 -4.52 -31.65
CA ARG A 53 -6.66 -3.52 -32.68
C ARG A 53 -5.18 -3.10 -32.69
N LEU A 54 -4.37 -3.48 -31.70
CA LEU A 54 -2.93 -3.20 -31.67
C LEU A 54 -2.07 -4.20 -32.47
N GLN A 55 -2.71 -5.06 -33.28
CA GLN A 55 -2.03 -5.78 -34.36
C GLN A 55 -1.78 -4.92 -35.61
N GLN A 56 -2.13 -3.62 -35.61
CA GLN A 56 -1.77 -2.74 -36.73
C GLN A 56 -0.25 -2.57 -36.83
N GLN A 57 0.26 -3.09 -37.94
CA GLN A 57 1.61 -3.04 -38.50
C GLN A 57 2.56 -2.01 -37.84
N ARG A 58 3.38 -2.53 -36.93
CA ARG A 58 4.48 -1.81 -36.30
C ARG A 58 5.59 -1.60 -37.35
N GLN A 59 5.85 -0.34 -37.73
CA GLN A 59 7.01 -0.02 -38.56
C GLN A 59 8.30 -0.30 -37.78
N ALA A 60 9.25 -0.99 -38.42
CA ALA A 60 10.57 -1.19 -37.85
C ALA A 60 11.28 0.16 -37.74
N LEU A 61 11.81 0.48 -36.55
CA LEU A 61 12.61 1.69 -36.36
C LEU A 61 13.90 1.58 -37.20
N PRO A 62 14.37 2.67 -37.81
CA PRO A 62 15.67 2.70 -38.46
C PRO A 62 16.80 2.30 -37.49
N PRO A 63 17.92 1.75 -38.00
CA PRO A 63 19.08 1.42 -37.17
C PRO A 63 19.53 2.63 -36.31
N ASN A 64 19.94 2.38 -35.06
CA ASN A 64 20.35 3.40 -34.08
C ASN A 64 19.24 4.36 -33.60
N THR A 65 17.96 4.03 -33.81
CA THR A 65 16.84 4.82 -33.25
C THR A 65 16.29 4.16 -32.00
N PHE A 66 16.32 4.89 -30.88
CA PHE A 66 15.71 4.47 -29.63
C PHE A 66 14.36 5.21 -29.46
N SER A 67 13.30 4.48 -29.11
CA SER A 67 11.98 5.04 -28.78
C SER A 67 11.68 4.83 -27.30
N ASN A 68 11.15 5.87 -26.66
CA ASN A 68 10.68 5.82 -25.27
C ASN A 68 9.25 5.27 -25.15
N GLU A 69 8.65 4.78 -26.23
CA GLU A 69 7.39 4.06 -26.16
C GLU A 69 7.60 2.70 -25.51
N ALA A 70 6.95 2.49 -24.36
CA ALA A 70 6.87 1.18 -23.72
C ALA A 70 6.25 0.19 -24.72
N ARG A 71 7.08 -0.71 -25.27
CA ARG A 71 6.65 -1.77 -26.18
C ARG A 71 5.84 -2.79 -25.38
N TYR A 72 4.55 -2.52 -25.18
CA TYR A 72 3.63 -3.47 -24.59
C TYR A 72 3.47 -4.65 -25.57
N HIS A 73 4.07 -5.79 -25.22
CA HIS A 73 3.71 -7.08 -25.81
C HIS A 73 2.29 -7.40 -25.36
N SER A 74 1.43 -7.75 -26.31
CA SER A 74 0.00 -8.03 -26.11
C SER A 74 -0.30 -9.18 -25.12
N ASP A 75 0.71 -9.97 -24.73
CA ASP A 75 0.59 -11.09 -23.78
C ASP A 75 1.23 -10.81 -22.41
N THR A 76 1.71 -9.59 -22.14
CA THR A 76 2.33 -9.24 -20.84
C THR A 76 1.45 -8.23 -20.09
N PRO A 77 0.78 -8.62 -18.99
CA PRO A 77 0.12 -7.65 -18.12
C PRO A 77 1.13 -6.59 -17.68
N GLY A 78 0.89 -5.34 -18.06
CA GLY A 78 1.81 -4.21 -17.89
C GLY A 78 1.96 -3.70 -16.44
N SER A 79 1.41 -4.40 -15.45
CA SER A 79 1.53 -4.04 -14.03
C SER A 79 1.50 -5.25 -13.10
N VAL A 80 2.20 -5.15 -11.97
CA VAL A 80 2.13 -6.07 -10.83
C VAL A 80 1.68 -5.31 -9.58
N THR A 81 0.97 -5.99 -8.69
CA THR A 81 0.47 -5.41 -7.43
C THR A 81 0.90 -6.27 -6.25
N LEU A 82 1.61 -5.69 -5.30
CA LEU A 82 1.89 -6.32 -4.02
C LEU A 82 0.92 -5.76 -2.98
N ILE A 83 0.26 -6.65 -2.24
CA ILE A 83 -0.60 -6.31 -1.11
C ILE A 83 0.17 -6.64 0.16
N LEU A 84 0.36 -5.64 1.03
CA LEU A 84 1.08 -5.79 2.29
C LEU A 84 0.09 -5.74 3.46
N LEU A 85 -0.02 -6.84 4.20
CA LEU A 85 -0.81 -6.95 5.43
C LEU A 85 0.04 -6.55 6.63
N ASP A 86 -0.25 -5.42 7.28
CA ASP A 86 0.64 -4.83 8.27
C ASP A 86 0.19 -5.03 9.72
N ASN A 87 0.57 -6.18 10.28
CA ASN A 87 0.37 -6.52 11.69
C ASN A 87 1.29 -5.76 12.62
N LEU A 88 2.39 -5.20 12.11
CA LEU A 88 3.34 -4.47 12.92
C LEU A 88 2.80 -3.07 13.26
N ASN A 89 2.24 -2.35 12.29
CA ASN A 89 1.79 -0.98 12.50
C ASN A 89 0.27 -0.81 12.63
N THR A 90 -0.50 -1.89 12.57
CA THR A 90 -1.91 -1.86 12.99
C THR A 90 -1.99 -2.28 14.45
N LEU A 91 -2.31 -1.36 15.35
CA LEU A 91 -2.16 -1.60 16.78
C LEU A 91 -3.31 -2.44 17.34
N SER A 92 -3.03 -3.17 18.41
CA SER A 92 -4.06 -3.74 19.29
C SER A 92 -4.01 -3.06 20.65
N SER A 93 -5.16 -2.82 21.27
CA SER A 93 -5.28 -2.39 22.66
C SER A 93 -5.53 -3.58 23.57
N SER A 94 -5.11 -3.48 24.81
CA SER A 94 -5.70 -4.24 25.90
C SER A 94 -6.99 -3.56 26.38
N SER A 95 -7.81 -4.29 27.17
CA SER A 95 -9.00 -3.72 27.80
C SER A 95 -8.68 -2.38 28.51
N PRO A 96 -9.62 -1.42 28.57
CA PRO A 96 -9.36 -0.10 29.12
C PRO A 96 -8.70 -0.19 30.50
N GLN A 97 -7.51 0.40 30.66
CA GLN A 97 -6.91 0.50 31.97
C GLN A 97 -7.69 1.56 32.78
N PRO A 98 -8.06 1.29 34.05
CA PRO A 98 -8.92 2.19 34.82
C PRO A 98 -8.31 3.58 35.10
N TYR A 99 -7.02 3.78 34.80
CA TYR A 99 -6.29 5.03 34.98
C TYR A 99 -6.00 5.77 33.66
N GLU A 100 -6.48 5.27 32.51
CA GLU A 100 -6.28 5.87 31.19
C GLU A 100 -7.57 6.55 30.70
N THR A 101 -7.42 7.71 30.04
CA THR A 101 -8.56 8.54 29.59
C THR A 101 -8.86 8.45 28.10
N THR A 102 -8.14 7.58 27.37
CA THR A 102 -8.26 7.49 25.91
C THR A 102 -9.34 6.46 25.51
N PRO A 103 -10.27 6.79 24.60
CA PRO A 103 -11.25 5.83 24.10
C PRO A 103 -10.59 4.77 23.20
N PHE A 104 -10.51 3.53 23.68
CA PHE A 104 -9.83 2.41 23.00
C PHE A 104 -10.80 1.39 22.40
N TRP A 105 -11.10 1.46 21.10
CA TRP A 105 -11.88 0.41 20.43
C TRP A 105 -11.80 0.37 18.90
N VAL A 106 -11.07 1.28 18.23
CA VAL A 106 -11.19 1.42 16.77
C VAL A 106 -10.25 0.50 15.98
N GLU A 107 -9.07 0.17 16.51
CA GLU A 107 -8.04 -0.55 15.73
C GLU A 107 -8.03 -2.08 15.89
N ASP A 108 -8.62 -2.62 16.97
CA ASP A 108 -8.50 -4.04 17.35
C ASP A 108 -9.04 -5.03 16.31
N HIS A 109 -9.89 -4.57 15.40
CA HIS A 109 -10.47 -5.37 14.32
C HIS A 109 -10.07 -4.90 12.92
N ALA A 110 -9.21 -3.88 12.79
CA ALA A 110 -8.89 -3.28 11.50
C ALA A 110 -8.28 -4.31 10.52
N LEU A 111 -7.29 -5.11 10.95
CA LEU A 111 -6.69 -6.15 10.10
C LEU A 111 -7.60 -7.34 9.84
N ALA A 112 -8.41 -7.74 10.83
CA ALA A 112 -9.38 -8.81 10.65
C ALA A 112 -10.43 -8.41 9.58
N ASN A 113 -10.90 -7.17 9.62
CA ASN A 113 -11.81 -6.60 8.63
C ASN A 113 -11.13 -6.45 7.26
N ALA A 114 -9.89 -5.94 7.22
CA ALA A 114 -9.12 -5.82 5.99
C ALA A 114 -8.89 -7.20 5.34
N LYS A 115 -8.55 -8.22 6.14
CA LYS A 115 -8.44 -9.61 5.70
C LYS A 115 -9.76 -10.12 5.11
N HIS A 116 -10.89 -9.88 5.79
CA HIS A 116 -12.21 -10.30 5.31
C HIS A 116 -12.54 -9.68 3.95
N HIS A 117 -12.39 -8.36 3.79
CA HIS A 117 -12.64 -7.68 2.52
C HIS A 117 -11.65 -8.08 1.42
N LEU A 118 -10.39 -8.35 1.77
CA LEU A 118 -9.40 -8.85 0.82
C LEU A 118 -9.80 -10.22 0.28
N ILE A 119 -10.30 -11.13 1.12
CA ILE A 119 -10.78 -12.44 0.67
C ILE A 119 -11.94 -12.28 -0.33
N GLU A 120 -12.92 -11.43 -0.03
CA GLU A 120 -14.05 -11.19 -0.94
C GLU A 120 -13.61 -10.54 -2.26
N PHE A 121 -12.69 -9.57 -2.19
CA PHE A 121 -12.07 -8.98 -3.38
C PHE A 121 -11.39 -10.05 -4.24
N LEU A 122 -10.55 -10.90 -3.65
CA LEU A 122 -9.81 -11.94 -4.37
C LEU A 122 -10.75 -12.97 -5.01
N LYS A 123 -11.87 -13.31 -4.38
CA LYS A 123 -12.89 -14.22 -4.95
C LYS A 123 -13.53 -13.64 -6.22
N GLY A 124 -13.76 -12.33 -6.25
CA GLY A 124 -14.38 -11.62 -7.38
C GLY A 124 -13.42 -11.27 -8.53
N LEU A 125 -12.13 -11.65 -8.45
CA LEU A 125 -11.18 -11.38 -9.52
C LEU A 125 -11.38 -12.31 -10.71
N ASP A 126 -11.68 -11.72 -11.88
CA ASP A 126 -11.74 -12.43 -13.18
C ASP A 126 -10.38 -13.04 -13.56
N SER A 127 -9.28 -12.42 -13.11
CA SER A 127 -7.93 -12.95 -13.19
C SER A 127 -7.06 -12.40 -12.07
N ALA A 128 -6.36 -13.27 -11.35
CA ALA A 128 -5.41 -12.88 -10.30
C ALA A 128 -4.02 -12.51 -10.83
N ASN A 129 -3.93 -12.18 -12.13
CA ASN A 129 -2.67 -11.95 -12.81
C ASN A 129 -1.79 -10.96 -12.03
N ARG A 130 -0.69 -11.50 -11.47
CA ARG A 130 0.43 -10.77 -10.87
C ARG A 130 0.08 -9.97 -9.60
N ILE A 131 -0.73 -10.58 -8.72
CA ILE A 131 -0.86 -10.13 -7.33
C ILE A 131 0.06 -10.97 -6.44
N ALA A 132 0.86 -10.30 -5.61
CA ALA A 132 1.58 -10.91 -4.49
C ALA A 132 0.97 -10.44 -3.17
N ILE A 133 1.01 -11.27 -2.13
CA ILE A 133 0.51 -10.93 -0.79
C ILE A 133 1.58 -11.24 0.23
N TYR A 134 2.03 -10.20 0.93
CA TYR A 134 3.09 -10.28 1.92
C TYR A 134 2.51 -9.89 3.29
N GLY A 135 3.07 -10.44 4.36
CA GLY A 135 2.75 -10.08 5.74
C GLY A 135 3.90 -9.32 6.38
N LEU A 136 3.63 -8.16 6.96
CA LEU A 136 4.55 -7.42 7.80
C LEU A 136 4.19 -7.66 9.27
N ASN A 137 5.01 -8.48 9.92
CA ASN A 137 5.01 -8.70 11.36
C ASN A 137 6.29 -8.06 11.93
N GLU A 138 6.89 -8.64 12.97
CA GLU A 138 8.26 -8.31 13.39
C GLU A 138 9.30 -8.57 12.29
N THR A 139 8.93 -9.38 11.29
CA THR A 139 9.66 -9.59 10.05
C THR A 139 8.72 -9.58 8.85
N LEU A 140 9.26 -9.31 7.65
CA LEU A 140 8.54 -9.48 6.39
C LEU A 140 8.44 -10.97 6.01
N SER A 141 7.25 -11.42 5.62
CA SER A 141 7.03 -12.76 5.09
C SER A 141 6.29 -12.73 3.75
N VAL A 142 6.71 -13.59 2.83
CA VAL A 142 6.01 -13.83 1.56
C VAL A 142 4.92 -14.86 1.82
N LEU A 143 3.65 -14.49 1.71
CA LEU A 143 2.52 -15.42 1.88
C LEU A 143 2.15 -16.08 0.55
N CYS A 144 2.16 -15.28 -0.52
CA CYS A 144 2.01 -15.72 -1.89
C CYS A 144 2.77 -14.76 -2.82
N ASP A 145 3.56 -15.29 -3.73
CA ASP A 145 4.31 -14.49 -4.69
C ASP A 145 3.54 -14.27 -6.01
N PHE A 146 4.08 -13.46 -6.92
CA PHE A 146 3.41 -13.04 -8.17
C PHE A 146 3.02 -14.19 -9.12
N THR A 147 3.47 -15.42 -8.86
CA THR A 147 3.14 -16.63 -9.60
C THR A 147 1.93 -17.39 -9.06
N CYS A 148 1.38 -16.95 -7.92
CA CYS A 148 0.26 -17.64 -7.29
C CYS A 148 -1.03 -17.57 -8.11
N THR A 149 -1.81 -18.65 -8.07
CA THR A 149 -3.17 -18.66 -8.58
C THR A 149 -4.11 -17.91 -7.64
N ARG A 150 -5.30 -17.51 -8.14
CA ARG A 150 -6.36 -16.90 -7.32
C ARG A 150 -6.68 -17.74 -6.08
N ASP A 151 -6.81 -19.05 -6.24
CA ASP A 151 -7.17 -19.95 -5.15
C ASP A 151 -6.03 -20.08 -4.12
N GLN A 152 -4.77 -20.01 -4.57
CA GLN A 152 -3.61 -19.94 -3.67
C GLN A 152 -3.57 -18.63 -2.89
N LEU A 153 -3.87 -17.49 -3.52
CA LEU A 153 -3.96 -16.19 -2.85
C LEU A 153 -5.06 -16.19 -1.78
N VAL A 154 -6.26 -16.67 -2.12
CA VAL A 154 -7.38 -16.81 -1.17
C VAL A 154 -6.98 -17.73 -0.01
N ALA A 155 -6.35 -18.86 -0.29
CA ALA A 155 -5.91 -19.79 0.76
C ALA A 155 -4.84 -19.17 1.66
N ALA A 156 -3.88 -18.42 1.10
CA ALA A 156 -2.83 -17.74 1.84
C ALA A 156 -3.41 -16.70 2.81
N VAL A 157 -4.29 -15.82 2.32
CA VAL A 157 -4.96 -14.82 3.17
C VAL A 157 -5.86 -15.49 4.21
N THR A 158 -6.57 -16.56 3.85
CA THR A 158 -7.44 -17.28 4.78
C THR A 158 -6.67 -17.83 5.98
N ARG A 159 -5.47 -18.39 5.76
CA ARG A 159 -4.61 -18.95 6.83
C ARG A 159 -3.85 -17.88 7.61
N TYR A 160 -3.69 -16.68 7.07
CA TYR A 160 -2.94 -15.61 7.70
C TYR A 160 -3.52 -15.22 9.06
N ASP A 161 -2.69 -15.12 10.10
CA ASP A 161 -3.08 -14.61 11.40
C ASP A 161 -3.09 -13.07 11.37
N PRO A 162 -4.26 -12.40 11.50
CA PRO A 162 -4.33 -10.95 11.49
C PRO A 162 -4.01 -10.31 12.85
N ALA A 163 -3.58 -11.08 13.85
CA ALA A 163 -3.27 -10.53 15.17
C ALA A 163 -2.13 -9.51 15.09
N SER A 164 -2.41 -8.31 15.61
CA SER A 164 -1.41 -7.25 15.76
C SER A 164 -0.21 -7.76 16.56
N LYS A 165 0.98 -7.32 16.15
CA LYS A 165 2.23 -7.55 16.88
C LYS A 165 2.62 -6.39 17.78
N THR A 166 1.84 -5.31 17.78
CA THR A 166 2.14 -4.11 18.55
C THR A 166 0.97 -3.73 19.45
N ARG A 167 1.23 -3.76 20.75
CA ARG A 167 0.31 -3.22 21.74
C ARG A 167 0.35 -1.71 21.73
N ARG A 168 -0.80 -1.04 21.68
CA ARG A 168 -0.92 0.42 21.68
C ARG A 168 -0.21 1.02 22.88
N GLU A 169 -0.37 0.46 24.07
CA GLU A 169 0.21 0.98 25.32
C GLU A 169 1.75 0.99 25.28
N ALA A 170 2.35 0.14 24.45
CA ALA A 170 3.80 0.09 24.28
C ALA A 170 4.33 1.21 23.38
N VAL A 171 3.50 1.90 22.61
CA VAL A 171 3.92 2.80 21.51
C VAL A 171 3.17 4.13 21.44
N GLU A 172 1.97 4.16 21.99
CA GLU A 172 1.09 5.32 22.18
C GLU A 172 0.48 5.23 23.60
N PRO A 173 1.32 5.31 24.66
CA PRO A 173 0.83 5.22 26.03
C PRO A 173 -0.08 6.40 26.37
N GLY A 174 -1.18 6.12 27.05
CA GLY A 174 -2.01 7.15 27.68
C GLY A 174 -1.34 7.78 28.89
N ASP A 175 -1.91 8.88 29.37
CA ASP A 175 -1.45 9.51 30.61
C ASP A 175 -2.02 8.77 31.82
N PHE A 176 -1.14 8.50 32.80
CA PHE A 176 -1.53 7.95 34.09
C PHE A 176 -2.32 8.99 34.90
N ASN A 177 -3.49 8.59 35.39
CA ASN A 177 -4.32 9.39 36.30
C ASN A 177 -4.63 8.63 37.59
N THR A 178 -3.64 8.48 38.46
CA THR A 178 -3.80 7.86 39.78
C THR A 178 -3.99 8.93 40.87
N PRO A 179 -4.63 8.60 42.02
CA PRO A 179 -4.79 9.54 43.13
C PRO A 179 -3.50 9.76 43.94
N VAL A 180 -2.35 9.26 43.47
CA VAL A 180 -1.06 9.40 44.15
C VAL A 180 -0.60 10.87 44.06
N PRO A 181 -0.38 11.57 45.19
CA PRO A 181 0.10 12.95 45.17
C PRO A 181 1.53 13.08 44.63
N GLY A 182 1.90 14.30 44.21
CA GLY A 182 3.26 14.63 43.80
C GLY A 182 3.54 14.34 42.33
N ASP A 183 4.77 13.96 42.02
CA ASP A 183 5.30 13.79 40.67
C ASP A 183 5.16 12.37 40.11
N PHE A 184 4.49 11.47 40.83
CA PHE A 184 4.31 10.07 40.42
C PHE A 184 3.73 9.95 39.01
N ASN A 185 2.58 10.58 38.73
CA ASN A 185 1.94 10.53 37.41
C ASN A 185 2.86 11.16 36.33
N PRO A 186 3.41 12.39 36.49
CA PRO A 186 4.38 12.95 35.54
C PRO A 186 5.59 12.06 35.26
N ARG A 187 6.17 11.43 36.28
CA ARG A 187 7.35 10.56 36.12
C ARG A 187 7.01 9.30 35.36
N MET A 188 5.91 8.63 35.72
CA MET A 188 5.41 7.46 34.98
C MET A 188 5.12 7.80 33.52
N ASN A 189 4.49 8.95 33.24
CA ASN A 189 4.24 9.42 31.89
C ASN A 189 5.55 9.65 31.10
N ALA A 190 6.58 10.22 31.74
CA ALA A 190 7.86 10.44 31.11
C ALA A 190 8.56 9.11 30.77
N ASP A 191 8.56 8.17 31.72
CA ASP A 191 9.19 6.85 31.56
C ASP A 191 8.48 6.03 30.45
N THR A 192 7.15 5.96 30.45
CA THR A 192 6.42 5.21 29.42
C THR A 192 6.54 5.83 28.04
N ARG A 193 6.53 7.17 27.92
CA ARG A 193 6.78 7.85 26.64
C ARG A 193 8.21 7.62 26.15
N GLY A 194 9.20 7.55 27.04
CA GLY A 194 10.58 7.19 26.70
C GLY A 194 10.68 5.79 26.10
N MET A 195 10.04 4.80 26.74
CA MET A 195 9.97 3.43 26.21
C MET A 195 9.20 3.37 24.88
N ALA A 196 8.09 4.11 24.76
CA ALA A 196 7.32 4.18 23.53
C ALA A 196 8.13 4.76 22.36
N ALA A 197 8.98 5.76 22.61
CA ALA A 197 9.87 6.30 21.59
C ALA A 197 10.85 5.24 21.05
N LEU A 198 11.47 4.45 21.93
CA LEU A 198 12.36 3.35 21.54
C LEU A 198 11.62 2.26 20.74
N ASN A 199 10.42 1.88 21.18
CA ASN A 199 9.59 0.90 20.48
C ASN A 199 9.17 1.41 19.09
N ASN A 200 8.77 2.69 18.99
CA ASN A 200 8.42 3.32 17.72
C ASN A 200 9.63 3.39 16.76
N GLU A 201 10.82 3.68 17.27
CA GLU A 201 12.04 3.69 16.47
C GLU A 201 12.37 2.30 15.91
N ALA A 202 12.36 1.26 16.75
CA ALA A 202 12.58 -0.11 16.31
C ALA A 202 11.54 -0.54 15.25
N ARG A 203 10.26 -0.20 15.47
CA ARG A 203 9.18 -0.49 14.55
C ARG A 203 9.35 0.20 13.19
N ALA A 204 9.78 1.47 13.21
CA ALA A 204 10.11 2.22 12.01
C ALA A 204 11.28 1.57 11.24
N GLN A 205 12.34 1.15 11.94
CA GLN A 205 13.47 0.46 11.30
C GLN A 205 13.04 -0.85 10.62
N THR A 206 12.26 -1.69 11.30
CA THR A 206 11.74 -2.95 10.71
C THR A 206 10.86 -2.70 9.50
N THR A 207 9.97 -1.71 9.57
CA THR A 207 9.09 -1.34 8.45
C THR A 207 9.92 -0.86 7.26
N MET A 208 10.96 -0.05 7.50
CA MET A 208 11.84 0.49 6.46
C MET A 208 12.65 -0.61 5.77
N ALA A 209 13.22 -1.53 6.55
CA ALA A 209 13.93 -2.68 6.03
C ALA A 209 13.02 -3.57 5.17
N SER A 210 11.78 -3.76 5.61
CA SER A 210 10.76 -4.55 4.89
C SER A 210 10.36 -3.90 3.57
N LEU A 211 10.11 -2.59 3.55
CA LEU A 211 9.82 -1.85 2.32
C LEU A 211 11.01 -1.91 1.34
N SER A 212 12.24 -1.79 1.85
CA SER A 212 13.45 -1.91 1.02
C SER A 212 13.57 -3.31 0.40
N ALA A 213 13.26 -4.36 1.16
CA ALA A 213 13.24 -5.73 0.67
C ALA A 213 12.15 -5.94 -0.41
N ILE A 214 10.96 -5.35 -0.24
CA ILE A 214 9.89 -5.36 -1.25
C ILE A 214 10.37 -4.67 -2.54
N VAL A 215 10.96 -3.48 -2.43
CA VAL A 215 11.48 -2.74 -3.60
C VAL A 215 12.53 -3.55 -4.34
N ALA A 216 13.48 -4.16 -3.61
CA ALA A 216 14.51 -5.02 -4.20
C ALA A 216 13.90 -6.23 -4.91
N HIS A 217 12.91 -6.90 -4.29
CA HIS A 217 12.25 -8.06 -4.90
C HIS A 217 11.47 -7.68 -6.17
N MET A 218 10.86 -6.49 -6.18
CA MET A 218 10.11 -6.00 -7.34
C MET A 218 11.00 -5.35 -8.40
N ALA A 219 12.31 -5.18 -8.17
CA ALA A 219 13.20 -4.41 -9.05
C ALA A 219 13.25 -4.97 -10.48
N ASP A 220 13.38 -6.30 -10.61
CA ASP A 220 13.55 -6.98 -11.90
C ASP A 220 12.22 -7.30 -12.60
N ILE A 221 11.08 -7.01 -11.96
CA ILE A 221 9.76 -7.23 -12.56
C ILE A 221 9.48 -6.10 -13.56
N PRO A 222 9.31 -6.40 -14.86
CA PRO A 222 9.04 -5.38 -15.86
C PRO A 222 7.61 -4.84 -15.72
N GLY A 223 7.44 -3.55 -16.04
CA GLY A 223 6.15 -2.86 -16.02
C GLY A 223 5.89 -2.09 -14.72
N ARG A 224 4.66 -1.62 -14.56
CA ARG A 224 4.22 -0.81 -13.41
C ARG A 224 4.18 -1.66 -12.14
N LYS A 225 4.68 -1.11 -11.05
CA LYS A 225 4.68 -1.75 -9.73
C LYS A 225 3.75 -0.97 -8.81
N ASN A 226 2.79 -1.64 -8.21
CA ASN A 226 1.89 -1.05 -7.23
C ASN A 226 2.07 -1.72 -5.87
N LEU A 227 2.07 -0.93 -4.80
CA LEU A 227 2.02 -1.41 -3.43
C LEU A 227 0.69 -0.96 -2.82
N LEU A 228 -0.15 -1.92 -2.43
CA LEU A 228 -1.32 -1.68 -1.61
C LEU A 228 -0.98 -2.06 -0.16
N TRP A 229 -0.78 -1.05 0.68
CA TRP A 229 -0.42 -1.25 2.09
C TRP A 229 -1.66 -1.15 2.98
N LEU A 230 -2.06 -2.29 3.56
CA LEU A 230 -3.18 -2.36 4.49
C LEU A 230 -2.64 -2.21 5.91
N THR A 231 -2.72 -0.98 6.45
CA THR A 231 -2.12 -0.61 7.74
C THR A 231 -2.99 0.36 8.54
N GLY A 232 -2.95 0.26 9.87
CA GLY A 232 -3.64 1.18 10.78
C GLY A 232 -2.87 2.47 11.06
N ASN A 233 -1.53 2.43 10.99
CA ASN A 233 -0.66 3.57 11.25
C ASN A 233 0.61 3.47 10.38
N VAL A 234 1.22 4.60 10.05
CA VAL A 234 2.50 4.64 9.35
C VAL A 234 3.56 5.21 10.29
N PRO A 235 4.62 4.44 10.64
CA PRO A 235 5.57 4.81 11.70
C PRO A 235 6.61 5.84 11.22
N PHE A 236 6.31 6.60 10.16
CA PHE A 236 7.21 7.58 9.59
C PHE A 236 6.47 8.88 9.29
N ALA A 237 7.21 9.99 9.35
CA ALA A 237 6.73 11.24 8.79
C ALA A 237 6.54 11.09 7.26
N PRO A 238 5.54 11.75 6.65
CA PRO A 238 5.24 11.63 5.21
C PRO A 238 6.45 11.86 4.28
N GLN A 239 7.41 12.69 4.71
CA GLN A 239 8.62 13.00 3.93
C GLN A 239 9.57 11.79 3.80
N ALA A 240 9.54 10.84 4.74
CA ALA A 240 10.36 9.63 4.67
C ALA A 240 9.83 8.66 3.61
N ILE A 241 8.51 8.54 3.44
CA ILE A 241 7.85 7.69 2.44
C ILE A 241 8.24 8.12 1.01
N ALA A 242 8.24 9.43 0.76
CA ALA A 242 8.57 9.98 -0.56
C ALA A 242 10.01 9.66 -1.00
N ARG A 243 10.96 9.54 -0.06
CA ARG A 243 12.36 9.17 -0.37
C ARG A 243 12.53 7.70 -0.74
N ILE A 244 11.64 6.83 -0.25
CA ILE A 244 11.66 5.40 -0.54
C ILE A 244 11.02 5.13 -1.90
N LEU A 245 9.89 5.79 -2.18
CA LEU A 245 9.11 5.57 -3.40
C LEU A 245 9.59 6.41 -4.60
N GLY A 246 10.44 7.41 -4.37
CA GLY A 246 10.97 8.31 -5.40
C GLY A 246 12.33 7.89 -5.98
N ARG A 247 12.84 6.70 -5.65
CA ARG A 247 14.05 6.11 -6.25
C ARG A 247 13.67 5.01 -7.22
#